data_AF-A0A0C9UQV7-F1
#
_entry.id   AF-A0A0C9UQV7-F1
#
_cell.length_a   1.000
_cell.length_b   1.000
_cell.length_c   1.000
_cell.angle_alpha   90.00
_cell.angle_beta   90.00
_cell.angle_gamma   90.00
#
_symmetry.space_group_name_H-M   'P 1'
#
loop_
_entity.id
_entity.type
_entity.pdbx_description
1 polymer ?
#
loop_
_entity_poly.entity_id
_entity_poly.type
_entity_poly.pdbx_seq_one_letter_code
_entity_poly.pdbx_strand_id
1 'polypeptide(L)'
;RRFPDVSALGQSIIIIDNTKHELVDGTPCASPIFASVIALVNAQRMSSGKGPLGFLNPLLYNTSHILNDITSGSNPGCGTDGFPASIGWDPVTGLGTPNFNNLIGLP
;
A
#
# COMPACT_ATOMS: atom_id res chain seq x y z
N ARG A 1 14.15 7.15 -10.62
CA ARG A 1 12.92 6.54 -10.06
C ARG A 1 12.94 6.76 -8.56
N ARG A 2 11.88 7.34 -7.98
CA ARG A 2 11.70 7.42 -6.53
C ARG A 2 10.77 6.29 -6.08
N PHE A 3 10.90 5.84 -4.84
CA PHE A 3 10.10 4.76 -4.26
C PHE A 3 9.97 4.97 -2.74
N PRO A 4 9.00 4.31 -2.08
CA PRO A 4 7.97 3.43 -2.66
C PRO A 4 6.88 4.19 -3.44
N ASP A 5 6.08 3.46 -4.22
CA ASP A 5 4.89 4.03 -4.86
C ASP A 5 3.69 4.05 -3.89
N VAL A 6 3.58 3.02 -3.03
CA VAL A 6 2.50 2.81 -2.06
C VAL A 6 3.04 2.08 -0.82
N SER A 7 2.26 2.07 0.25
CA SER A 7 2.56 1.34 1.49
C SER A 7 1.34 0.54 1.98
N ALA A 8 1.57 -0.36 2.93
CA ALA A 8 0.54 -1.09 3.67
C ALA A 8 1.11 -1.54 5.02
N LEU A 9 0.28 -2.11 5.89
CA LEU A 9 0.72 -2.61 7.20
C LEU A 9 1.83 -3.66 7.01
N GLY A 10 2.95 -3.46 7.70
CA GLY A 10 4.11 -4.36 7.62
C GLY A 10 4.70 -4.65 9.00
N GLN A 11 3.90 -4.57 10.06
CA GLN A 11 4.37 -4.79 11.42
C GLN A 11 3.38 -5.65 12.19
N SER A 12 3.89 -6.59 12.98
CA SER A 12 3.16 -7.50 13.86
C SER A 12 2.06 -8.27 13.11
N ILE A 13 2.40 -8.76 11.92
CA ILE A 13 1.50 -9.59 11.12
C ILE A 13 1.57 -11.02 11.63
N ILE A 14 0.41 -11.59 11.96
CA ILE A 14 0.32 -12.98 12.41
C ILE A 14 0.39 -13.91 11.20
N ILE A 15 1.32 -14.85 11.21
CA ILE A 15 1.35 -15.99 10.31
C ILE A 15 1.24 -17.29 11.08
N ILE A 16 0.90 -18.36 10.37
CA ILE A 16 0.98 -19.73 10.89
C ILE A 16 2.06 -20.45 10.12
N ASP A 17 3.20 -20.74 10.77
CA ASP A 17 4.26 -21.59 10.23
C ASP A 17 4.37 -22.86 11.07
N ASN A 18 4.35 -24.02 10.42
CA ASN A 18 4.41 -25.33 11.09
C ASN A 18 3.48 -25.44 12.32
N THR A 19 2.21 -25.03 12.16
CA THR A 19 1.15 -24.97 13.17
C THR A 19 1.36 -24.00 14.35
N LYS A 20 2.41 -23.19 14.32
CA LYS A 20 2.71 -22.17 15.34
C LYS A 20 2.31 -20.79 14.85
N HIS A 21 1.78 -19.99 15.77
CA HIS A 21 1.54 -18.57 15.54
C HIS A 21 2.85 -17.79 15.68
N GLU A 22 3.19 -17.02 14.68
CA GLU A 22 4.38 -16.16 14.68
C GLU A 22 3.99 -14.73 14.28
N LEU A 23 4.69 -13.75 14.85
CA LEU A 23 4.60 -12.36 14.42
C LEU A 23 5.78 -12.06 13.51
N VAL A 24 5.48 -11.59 12.31
CA VAL A 24 6.47 -11.18 11.31
C VAL A 24 6.28 -9.72 10.93
N ASP A 25 7.39 -9.11 10.53
CA ASP A 25 7.49 -7.71 10.14
C ASP A 25 8.08 -7.58 8.74
N GLY A 26 7.99 -6.37 8.19
CA GLY A 26 8.65 -5.94 6.98
C GLY A 26 7.70 -5.74 5.80
N THR A 27 8.24 -5.07 4.79
CA THR A 27 7.57 -4.85 3.50
C THR A 27 7.18 -6.13 2.75
N PRO A 28 7.79 -7.32 2.97
CA PRO A 28 7.24 -8.57 2.45
C PRO A 28 5.82 -8.88 2.94
N CYS A 29 5.42 -8.38 4.10
CA CYS A 29 4.05 -8.50 4.60
C CYS A 29 3.12 -7.45 3.98
N ALA A 30 3.62 -6.23 3.78
CA ALA A 30 2.86 -5.14 3.16
C ALA A 30 2.48 -5.43 1.70
N SER A 31 3.39 -6.02 0.92
CA SER A 31 3.19 -6.33 -0.50
C SER A 31 1.92 -7.18 -0.78
N PRO A 32 1.72 -8.37 -0.17
CA PRO A 32 0.52 -9.17 -0.37
C PRO A 32 -0.74 -8.52 0.20
N ILE A 33 -0.64 -7.69 1.26
CA ILE A 33 -1.80 -6.94 1.79
C ILE A 33 -2.30 -5.94 0.75
N PHE A 34 -1.40 -5.12 0.17
CA PHE A 34 -1.78 -4.19 -0.88
C PHE A 34 -2.36 -4.92 -2.10
N ALA A 35 -1.69 -5.98 -2.56
CA ALA A 35 -2.15 -6.78 -3.70
C ALA A 35 -3.54 -7.39 -3.46
N SER A 36 -3.84 -7.85 -2.24
CA SER A 36 -5.15 -8.40 -1.88
C SER A 36 -6.25 -7.36 -1.98
N VAL A 37 -6.02 -6.12 -1.54
CA VAL A 37 -7.00 -5.03 -1.70
C VAL A 37 -7.26 -4.75 -3.19
N ILE A 38 -6.21 -4.70 -4.02
CA ILE A 38 -6.37 -4.50 -5.47
C ILE A 38 -7.11 -5.67 -6.12
N ALA A 39 -6.88 -6.91 -5.68
CA ALA A 39 -7.62 -8.07 -6.16
C ALA A 39 -9.12 -7.96 -5.85
N LEU A 40 -9.48 -7.51 -4.64
CA LEU A 40 -10.88 -7.24 -4.27
C LEU A 40 -11.49 -6.12 -5.11
N VAL A 41 -10.74 -5.05 -5.37
CA VAL A 41 -11.19 -3.96 -6.25
C VAL A 41 -11.44 -4.47 -7.66
N ASN A 42 -10.53 -5.28 -8.21
CA ASN A 42 -10.72 -5.89 -9.54
C ASN A 42 -11.92 -6.85 -9.56
N ALA A 43 -12.16 -7.62 -8.49
CA ALA A 43 -13.36 -8.47 -8.38
C ALA A 43 -14.65 -7.63 -8.44
N GLN A 44 -14.70 -6.50 -7.74
CA GLN A 44 -15.83 -5.58 -7.78
C GLN A 44 -15.99 -4.89 -9.15
N ARG A 45 -14.88 -4.57 -9.81
CA ARG A 45 -14.91 -4.03 -11.18
C ARG A 45 -15.51 -5.03 -12.16
N MET A 46 -15.08 -6.30 -12.09
CA MET A 46 -15.60 -7.37 -12.94
C MET A 46 -17.09 -7.63 -12.70
N SER A 47 -17.55 -7.63 -11.44
CA SER A 47 -18.99 -7.77 -11.14
C SER A 47 -19.83 -6.60 -11.68
N SER A 48 -19.20 -5.45 -11.93
CA SER A 48 -19.79 -4.26 -12.53
C SER A 48 -19.56 -4.14 -14.04
N GLY A 49 -19.09 -5.21 -14.70
CA GLY A 49 -18.83 -5.23 -16.15
C GLY A 49 -17.62 -4.41 -16.61
N LYS A 50 -16.73 -4.01 -15.68
CA LYS A 50 -15.50 -3.26 -15.96
C LYS A 50 -14.29 -4.19 -16.09
N GLY A 51 -13.27 -3.75 -16.83
CA GLY A 51 -11.96 -4.42 -16.89
C GLY A 51 -11.10 -4.19 -15.64
N PRO A 52 -10.03 -4.96 -15.44
CA PRO A 52 -9.11 -4.79 -14.32
C PRO A 52 -8.34 -3.46 -14.41
N LEU A 53 -7.81 -2.99 -13.28
CA LEU A 53 -7.05 -1.73 -13.20
C LEU A 53 -5.71 -1.75 -13.97
N GLY A 54 -5.12 -2.92 -14.21
CA GLY A 54 -3.87 -3.05 -14.96
C GLY A 54 -2.66 -2.42 -14.25
N PHE A 55 -1.81 -1.71 -15.01
CA PHE A 55 -0.63 -1.04 -14.47
C PHE A 55 -1.02 0.19 -13.64
N LEU A 56 -0.85 0.08 -12.32
CA LEU A 56 -1.43 1.02 -11.36
C LEU A 56 -0.74 2.38 -11.28
N ASN A 57 0.58 2.48 -11.50
CA ASN A 57 1.32 3.70 -11.16
C ASN A 57 0.75 4.95 -11.85
N PRO A 58 0.53 5.00 -13.18
CA PRO A 58 -0.02 6.21 -13.81
C PRO A 58 -1.38 6.62 -13.23
N LEU A 59 -2.23 5.64 -12.91
CA LEU A 59 -3.54 5.89 -12.31
C LEU A 59 -3.41 6.47 -10.91
N LEU A 60 -2.62 5.85 -10.04
CA LEU A 60 -2.46 6.24 -8.63
C LEU A 60 -1.80 7.62 -8.50
N TYR A 61 -0.77 7.92 -9.28
CA TYR A 61 -0.14 9.24 -9.25
C TYR A 61 -1.07 10.35 -9.78
N ASN A 62 -2.06 10.02 -10.62
CA ASN A 62 -3.07 10.97 -11.08
C ASN A 62 -4.28 11.10 -10.13
N THR A 63 -4.43 10.17 -9.17
CA THR A 63 -5.60 10.08 -8.28
C THR A 63 -5.22 9.79 -6.83
N SER A 64 -4.07 10.29 -6.37
CA SER A 64 -3.49 9.91 -5.06
C SER A 64 -4.39 10.15 -3.85
N HIS A 65 -5.31 11.12 -3.93
CA HIS A 65 -6.31 11.43 -2.90
C HIS A 65 -7.25 10.26 -2.55
N ILE A 66 -7.28 9.20 -3.36
CA ILE A 66 -8.07 7.99 -3.06
C ILE A 66 -7.37 7.05 -2.07
N LEU A 67 -6.08 7.26 -1.77
CA LEU A 67 -5.31 6.50 -0.78
C LEU A 67 -5.36 7.22 0.58
N ASN A 68 -5.00 6.53 1.65
CA ASN A 68 -4.81 7.19 2.95
C ASN A 68 -3.35 7.67 3.06
N ASP A 69 -3.18 8.99 3.01
CA ASP A 69 -1.88 9.67 3.13
C ASP A 69 -1.29 9.50 4.54
N ILE A 70 0.01 9.18 4.62
CA ILE A 70 0.74 9.00 5.88
C ILE A 70 1.66 10.20 6.05
N THR A 71 1.32 11.07 6.99
CA THR A 71 1.94 12.40 7.12
C THR A 71 2.91 12.53 8.29
N SER A 72 3.15 11.44 9.01
CA SER A 72 3.99 11.43 10.22
C SER A 72 4.80 10.15 10.33
N GLY A 73 6.06 10.27 10.75
CA GLY A 73 7.00 9.16 10.89
C GLY A 73 8.29 9.39 10.10
N SER A 74 9.20 8.43 10.16
CA SER A 74 10.46 8.44 9.41
C SER A 74 10.99 7.01 9.19
N ASN A 75 11.99 6.84 8.32
CA ASN A 75 12.71 5.58 8.11
C ASN A 75 14.20 5.66 8.47
N PRO A 76 14.55 5.87 9.75
CA PRO A 76 15.94 5.92 10.17
C PRO A 76 16.64 4.59 9.87
N GLY A 77 17.91 4.67 9.50
CA GLY A 77 18.69 3.52 9.07
C GLY A 77 20.14 3.86 8.80
N CYS A 78 21.03 2.89 8.97
CA CYS A 78 22.47 3.04 8.73
C CYS A 78 23.11 4.24 9.47
N GLY A 79 22.60 4.59 10.66
CA GLY A 79 23.09 5.73 11.44
C GLY A 79 22.62 7.11 10.94
N THR A 80 21.62 7.15 10.06
CA THR A 80 20.98 8.39 9.58
C THR A 80 19.53 8.49 10.07
N ASP A 81 19.00 9.71 10.14
CA ASP A 81 17.58 9.96 10.43
C ASP A 81 16.65 9.50 9.28
N GLY A 82 17.23 9.10 8.14
CA GLY A 82 16.49 8.71 6.94
C GLY A 82 15.72 9.89 6.34
N PHE A 83 14.50 9.62 5.90
CA PHE A 83 13.57 10.60 5.39
C PHE A 83 12.33 10.70 6.29
N PRO A 84 11.71 11.89 6.39
CA PRO A 84 10.43 12.04 7.04
C PRO A 84 9.27 11.68 6.09
N ALA A 85 8.18 11.16 6.66
CA ALA A 85 6.89 11.15 6.00
C ALA A 85 6.32 12.59 5.94
N SER A 86 5.51 12.91 4.94
CA SER A 86 5.00 14.26 4.70
C SER A 86 3.69 14.20 3.92
N ILE A 87 2.95 15.32 3.86
CA ILE A 87 1.76 15.44 3.00
C ILE A 87 2.12 15.10 1.54
N GLY A 88 1.33 14.20 0.94
CA GLY A 88 1.49 13.77 -0.45
C GLY A 88 2.46 12.60 -0.61
N TRP A 89 3.17 12.56 -1.74
CA TRP A 89 4.18 11.52 -1.95
C TRP A 89 5.42 11.78 -1.10
N ASP A 90 5.89 10.75 -0.40
CA ASP A 90 7.15 10.79 0.35
C ASP A 90 7.98 9.49 0.17
N PRO A 91 9.30 9.51 0.40
CA PRO A 91 10.19 8.35 0.23
C PRO A 91 10.13 7.32 1.38
N VAL A 92 9.14 7.41 2.27
CA VAL A 92 8.89 6.46 3.38
C VAL A 92 7.66 5.61 3.05
N THR A 93 6.55 6.25 2.68
CA THR A 93 5.22 5.63 2.52
C THR A 93 4.62 5.79 1.13
N GLY A 94 5.30 6.50 0.21
CA GLY A 94 4.85 6.69 -1.15
C GLY A 94 3.59 7.56 -1.18
N LEU A 95 2.58 7.14 -1.95
CA LEU A 95 1.27 7.79 -1.96
C LEU A 95 0.37 7.38 -0.77
N GLY A 96 0.88 6.56 0.16
CA GLY A 96 0.15 6.08 1.32
C GLY A 96 -0.46 4.67 1.15
N THR A 97 -1.49 4.39 1.95
CA THR A 97 -2.09 3.04 2.10
C THR A 97 -3.39 2.89 1.31
N PRO A 98 -3.77 1.66 0.88
CA PRO A 98 -4.96 1.47 0.06
C PRO A 98 -6.24 1.71 0.87
N ASN A 99 -7.17 2.47 0.29
CA ASN A 99 -8.52 2.64 0.81
C ASN A 99 -9.51 1.95 -0.13
N PHE A 100 -10.01 0.78 0.26
CA PHE A 100 -10.89 -0.04 -0.58
C PHE A 100 -12.13 0.73 -1.05
N ASN A 101 -12.79 1.46 -0.15
CA ASN A 101 -14.03 2.18 -0.44
C ASN A 101 -13.83 3.28 -1.49
N ASN A 102 -12.69 3.97 -1.45
CA ASN A 102 -12.36 4.98 -2.45
C ASN A 102 -11.96 4.33 -3.79
N LEU A 103 -11.20 3.24 -3.75
CA LEU A 103 -10.68 2.56 -4.93
C LEU A 103 -11.78 1.93 -5.81
N ILE A 104 -12.86 1.42 -5.21
CA ILE A 104 -13.99 0.86 -5.99
C ILE A 104 -14.77 1.93 -6.78
N GLY A 105 -14.61 3.21 -6.45
CA GLY A 105 -15.19 4.34 -7.18
C GLY A 105 -14.45 4.70 -8.47
N LEU A 106 -13.30 4.07 -8.74
CA LEU A 106 -12.51 4.35 -9.94
C LEU A 106 -13.27 3.98 -11.23
N PRO A 107 -13.11 4.79 -12.30
CA PRO A 107 -13.78 4.58 -13.58
C PRO A 107 -13.50 3.20 -14.18
#